data_AF-A0A016QLV9-F1
#
_entry.id   AF-A0A016QLV9-F1
#
_cell.length_a   1.000
_cell.length_b   1.000
_cell.length_c   1.000
_cell.angle_alpha   90.00
_cell.angle_beta   90.00
_cell.angle_gamma   90.00
#
_symmetry.space_group_name_H-M   'P 1'
#
loop_
_entity.id
_entity.type
_entity.pdbx_description
1 polymer ?
#
loop_
_entity_poly.entity_id
_entity_poly.type
_entity_poly.pdbx_seq_one_letter_code
_entity_poly.pdbx_strand_id
1 'polypeptide(L)'
;MPEAPRVSRYYDVKRDENGHRYLDVNVTGFSLLHIPLLNKSTGFTREERRAFGIEGLVPPHHSTLEEQKDRTYLRYLQQTTDLDRHEFLRALQDRNEVLFYALFADHLEEMLPILYTPTVGEAVRVFSHIYRYPRGFAVSTEEIDRVDDLLENVPLNDVRMIVATDSSAILGIGDQGFGGMAISIGKLSLYTAAGGVGPDKTLPVELDVGTDRQDLIDDPLYLGVHHKRLTGPEYDEFLDRFVEATVARYPKAIIQWEDFARGTAFRVLERYRKVVPSFNDDIQGTGAMALAGLISASRLKGERLTDQTFVVVGAGAGGIGVASAIRQGLMREGLSYADANARVFVVDRYGLLMHGQPGLEDHQLSFARHPGDVQGWACEGEWPTLHETVVNARATALLGLTGVPGLFRQPTVEAMLAHTQRPIVFPLSNPTSNVEAQPADLLRWTDGAAIIATGSPFPDIEYGGQTYPVGQGNNAFIFPGLGFGAVISRAREITDSMVMEAAQTLADETAAYGNRVYPPISALRELSLKVAVRVARRAIAEGVCAERRIRNLTDDELEAFVRGRQWVPKYLPLRKAAGARD
;
A
#
# COMPACT_ATOMS: atom_id res chain seq x y z
N MET A 1 25.84 -5.41 26.47
CA MET A 1 24.88 -4.75 25.56
C MET A 1 23.58 -4.59 26.33
N PRO A 2 22.88 -3.45 26.24
CA PRO A 2 21.56 -3.34 26.86
C PRO A 2 20.65 -4.45 26.31
N GLU A 3 19.82 -5.02 27.19
CA GLU A 3 18.85 -6.05 26.83
C GLU A 3 17.89 -5.48 25.78
N ALA A 4 17.55 -6.25 24.75
CA ALA A 4 16.60 -5.77 23.75
C ALA A 4 15.24 -5.52 24.42
N PRO A 5 14.55 -4.41 24.11
CA PRO A 5 13.24 -4.17 24.68
C PRO A 5 12.28 -5.31 24.29
N ARG A 6 11.46 -5.75 25.26
CA ARG A 6 10.41 -6.75 25.04
C ARG A 6 9.48 -6.29 23.94
N VAL A 7 8.95 -7.21 23.13
CA VAL A 7 8.00 -6.85 22.07
C VAL A 7 6.81 -6.05 22.59
N SER A 8 6.20 -6.51 23.70
CA SER A 8 5.06 -5.86 24.34
C SER A 8 5.21 -5.89 25.86
N ARG A 9 4.48 -5.01 26.57
CA ARG A 9 4.31 -5.12 28.02
C ARG A 9 3.62 -6.44 28.42
N TYR A 10 2.79 -7.02 27.54
CA TYR A 10 2.00 -8.21 27.85
C TYR A 10 2.69 -9.53 27.53
N TYR A 11 3.60 -9.55 26.57
CA TYR A 11 4.32 -10.77 26.18
C TYR A 11 5.63 -10.43 25.46
N ASP A 12 6.50 -11.43 25.36
CA ASP A 12 7.69 -11.40 24.53
C ASP A 12 7.82 -12.66 23.69
N VAL A 13 8.55 -12.58 22.57
CA VAL A 13 8.77 -13.72 21.67
C VAL A 13 10.13 -14.35 21.97
N LYS A 14 10.14 -15.57 22.52
CA LYS A 14 11.37 -16.27 22.90
C LYS A 14 11.56 -17.56 22.11
N ARG A 15 12.75 -18.15 22.22
CA ARG A 15 13.09 -19.47 21.68
C ARG A 15 13.52 -20.38 22.82
N ASP A 16 13.12 -21.65 22.75
CA ASP A 16 13.61 -22.67 23.67
C ASP A 16 14.99 -23.22 23.26
N GLU A 17 15.51 -24.18 24.01
CA GLU A 17 16.82 -24.82 23.80
C GLU A 17 16.94 -25.48 22.42
N ASN A 18 15.82 -25.89 21.83
CA ASN A 18 15.76 -26.49 20.49
C ASN A 18 15.53 -25.42 19.40
N GLY A 19 15.50 -24.14 19.77
CA GLY A 19 15.27 -23.02 18.86
C GLY A 19 13.80 -22.79 18.49
N HIS A 20 12.85 -23.52 19.06
CA HIS A 20 11.43 -23.36 18.77
C HIS A 20 10.88 -22.09 19.42
N ARG A 21 10.08 -21.33 18.67
CA ARG A 21 9.47 -20.08 19.16
C ARG A 21 8.32 -20.37 20.12
N TYR A 22 8.21 -19.59 21.18
CA TYR A 22 7.07 -19.55 22.09
C TYR A 22 6.82 -18.10 22.53
N LEU A 23 5.62 -17.82 23.06
CA LEU A 23 5.30 -16.53 23.68
C LEU A 23 5.48 -16.63 25.19
N ASP A 24 6.31 -15.76 25.75
CA ASP A 24 6.51 -15.60 27.17
C ASP A 24 5.52 -14.54 27.69
N VAL A 25 4.46 -14.98 28.37
CA VAL A 25 3.25 -14.19 28.58
C VAL A 25 3.15 -13.70 30.02
N ASN A 26 2.99 -12.39 30.20
CA ASN A 26 2.90 -11.72 31.50
C ASN A 26 1.45 -11.50 31.98
N VAL A 27 0.45 -11.81 31.14
CA VAL A 27 -0.98 -11.67 31.46
C VAL A 27 -1.62 -13.05 31.62
N THR A 28 -2.54 -13.20 32.56
CA THR A 28 -3.31 -14.44 32.76
C THR A 28 -4.80 -14.18 32.78
N GLY A 29 -5.61 -15.20 33.09
CA GLY A 29 -7.03 -15.04 33.40
C GLY A 29 -7.85 -14.46 32.25
N PHE A 30 -8.84 -13.66 32.61
CA PHE A 30 -9.79 -13.09 31.67
C PHE A 30 -9.10 -12.07 30.75
N SER A 31 -8.16 -11.28 31.28
CA SER A 31 -7.42 -10.27 30.52
C SER A 31 -6.65 -10.86 29.33
N LEU A 32 -6.10 -12.07 29.47
CA LEU A 32 -5.40 -12.75 28.38
C LEU A 32 -6.30 -12.98 27.15
N LEU A 33 -7.59 -13.26 27.37
CA LEU A 33 -8.55 -13.53 26.30
C LEU A 33 -8.90 -12.28 25.46
N HIS A 34 -8.58 -11.09 25.97
CA HIS A 34 -8.81 -9.81 25.31
C HIS A 34 -7.59 -9.28 24.54
N ILE A 35 -6.46 -9.98 24.58
CA ILE A 35 -5.27 -9.60 23.81
C ILE A 35 -5.28 -10.43 22.51
N PRO A 36 -5.54 -9.83 21.33
CA PRO A 36 -5.91 -10.59 20.13
C PRO A 36 -4.83 -11.57 19.64
N LEU A 37 -3.55 -11.22 19.81
CA LEU A 37 -2.43 -12.07 19.42
C LEU A 37 -2.17 -13.23 20.42
N LEU A 38 -2.65 -13.11 21.66
CA LEU A 38 -2.57 -14.17 22.68
C LEU A 38 -3.81 -15.06 22.68
N ASN A 39 -4.96 -14.52 22.28
CA ASN A 39 -6.22 -15.24 22.27
C ASN A 39 -6.25 -16.32 21.18
N LYS A 40 -6.26 -17.59 21.61
CA LYS A 40 -6.42 -18.75 20.74
C LYS A 40 -7.87 -19.23 20.62
N SER A 41 -8.81 -18.56 21.29
CA SER A 41 -10.22 -18.98 21.38
C SER A 41 -10.35 -20.45 21.82
N THR A 42 -10.90 -21.34 20.98
CA THR A 42 -11.00 -22.78 21.31
C THR A 42 -9.68 -23.55 21.11
N GLY A 43 -8.63 -22.89 20.64
CA GLY A 43 -7.31 -23.47 20.35
C GLY A 43 -6.32 -23.45 21.50
N PHE A 44 -6.70 -22.98 22.69
CA PHE A 44 -5.90 -23.20 23.89
C PHE A 44 -5.91 -24.69 24.24
N THR A 45 -4.72 -25.27 24.41
CA THR A 45 -4.56 -26.63 24.93
C THR A 45 -5.07 -26.72 26.38
N ARG A 46 -5.34 -27.94 26.87
CA ARG A 46 -5.80 -28.11 28.26
C ARG A 46 -4.76 -27.62 29.27
N GLU A 47 -3.49 -27.87 28.97
CA GLU A 47 -2.33 -27.44 29.75
C GLU A 47 -2.25 -25.92 29.80
N GLU A 48 -2.40 -25.24 28.66
CA GLU A 48 -2.45 -23.77 28.62
C GLU A 48 -3.64 -23.23 29.41
N ARG A 49 -4.82 -23.83 29.29
CA ARG A 49 -6.00 -23.37 30.02
C ARG A 49 -5.79 -23.39 31.54
N ARG A 50 -5.16 -24.46 32.05
CA ARG A 50 -4.78 -24.59 33.47
C ARG A 50 -3.72 -23.57 33.87
N ALA A 51 -2.63 -23.51 33.09
CA ALA A 51 -1.49 -22.64 33.41
C ALA A 51 -1.88 -21.16 33.47
N PHE A 52 -2.80 -20.75 32.61
CA PHE A 52 -3.27 -19.37 32.51
C PHE A 52 -4.56 -19.09 33.28
N GLY A 53 -5.16 -20.09 33.96
CA GLY A 53 -6.36 -19.88 34.77
C GLY A 53 -7.61 -19.52 33.95
N ILE A 54 -7.75 -20.09 32.75
CA ILE A 54 -8.87 -19.85 31.83
C ILE A 54 -9.75 -21.10 31.60
N GLU A 55 -9.50 -22.18 32.35
CA GLU A 55 -10.45 -23.31 32.41
C GLU A 55 -11.82 -22.79 32.91
N GLY A 56 -12.90 -23.17 32.22
CA GLY A 56 -14.25 -22.68 32.50
C GLY A 56 -14.62 -21.37 31.79
N LEU A 57 -13.64 -20.60 31.30
CA LEU A 57 -13.88 -19.36 30.52
C LEU A 57 -13.98 -19.62 29.00
N VAL A 58 -13.46 -20.74 28.52
CA VAL A 58 -13.52 -21.18 27.12
C VAL A 58 -14.22 -22.54 26.99
N PRO A 59 -14.89 -22.83 25.84
CA PRO A 59 -15.57 -24.11 25.62
C PRO A 59 -14.66 -25.32 25.86
N PRO A 60 -15.16 -26.44 26.40
CA PRO A 60 -14.33 -27.57 26.85
C PRO A 60 -13.60 -28.30 25.72
N HIS A 61 -14.13 -28.24 24.50
CA HIS A 61 -13.50 -28.84 23.33
C HIS A 61 -12.28 -28.00 22.88
N HIS A 62 -11.19 -28.69 22.53
CA HIS A 62 -10.00 -28.09 21.93
C HIS A 62 -10.07 -28.25 20.42
N SER A 63 -10.05 -27.14 19.68
CA SER A 63 -10.07 -27.13 18.22
C SER A 63 -8.72 -26.71 17.66
N THR A 64 -8.25 -27.42 16.65
CA THR A 64 -7.12 -27.04 15.79
C THR A 64 -7.37 -25.70 15.08
N LEU A 65 -6.30 -25.10 14.55
CA LEU A 65 -6.43 -23.87 13.77
C LEU A 65 -7.28 -24.10 12.50
N GLU A 66 -7.16 -25.24 11.84
CA GLU A 66 -7.95 -25.59 10.66
C GLU A 66 -9.45 -25.69 10.97
N GLU A 67 -9.84 -26.39 12.05
CA GLU A 67 -11.26 -26.44 12.46
C GLU A 67 -11.82 -25.06 12.82
N GLN A 68 -10.97 -24.16 13.36
CA GLN A 68 -11.36 -22.77 13.61
C GLN A 68 -11.52 -21.97 12.31
N LYS A 69 -10.65 -22.20 11.31
CA LYS A 69 -10.76 -21.59 9.98
C LYS A 69 -12.05 -22.04 9.30
N ASP A 70 -12.33 -23.34 9.25
CA ASP A 70 -13.55 -23.89 8.65
C ASP A 70 -14.82 -23.26 9.25
N ARG A 71 -14.92 -23.26 10.60
CA ARG A 71 -16.06 -22.65 11.30
C ARG A 71 -16.20 -21.17 11.01
N THR A 72 -15.08 -20.45 10.89
CA THR A 72 -15.08 -19.00 10.66
C THR A 72 -15.41 -18.67 9.20
N TYR A 73 -14.91 -19.46 8.25
CA TYR A 73 -15.20 -19.32 6.83
C TYR A 73 -16.68 -19.58 6.54
N LEU A 74 -17.28 -20.62 7.13
CA LEU A 74 -18.72 -20.86 7.02
C LEU A 74 -19.57 -19.68 7.51
N ARG A 75 -19.10 -18.94 8.52
CA ARG A 75 -19.76 -17.71 8.99
C ARG A 75 -19.52 -16.53 8.06
N TYR A 76 -18.33 -16.42 7.50
CA TYR A 76 -18.02 -15.40 6.49
C TYR A 76 -18.93 -15.54 5.26
N LEU A 77 -19.16 -16.77 4.78
CA LEU A 77 -20.05 -17.03 3.65
C LEU A 77 -21.54 -16.70 3.94
N GLN A 78 -21.93 -16.61 5.22
CA GLN A 78 -23.28 -16.23 5.62
C GLN A 78 -23.51 -14.71 5.64
N GLN A 79 -22.45 -13.91 5.50
CA GLN A 79 -22.59 -12.44 5.48
C GLN A 79 -23.25 -11.98 4.18
N THR A 80 -24.13 -10.99 4.30
CA THR A 80 -25.03 -10.55 3.22
C THR A 80 -24.38 -9.54 2.29
N THR A 81 -23.71 -8.53 2.84
CA THR A 81 -23.04 -7.48 2.07
C THR A 81 -21.52 -7.55 2.22
N ASP A 82 -20.79 -6.88 1.33
CA ASP A 82 -19.34 -6.78 1.46
C ASP A 82 -18.93 -5.98 2.71
N LEU A 83 -19.72 -5.00 3.12
CA LEU A 83 -19.51 -4.28 4.38
C LEU A 83 -19.70 -5.22 5.59
N ASP A 84 -20.73 -6.08 5.61
CA ASP A 84 -20.90 -7.08 6.66
C ASP A 84 -19.71 -8.05 6.73
N ARG A 85 -19.19 -8.46 5.55
CA ARG A 85 -17.97 -9.27 5.45
C ARG A 85 -16.75 -8.54 6.00
N HIS A 86 -16.61 -7.25 5.69
CA HIS A 86 -15.54 -6.40 6.21
C HIS A 86 -15.58 -6.32 7.74
N GLU A 87 -16.75 -6.00 8.29
CA GLU A 87 -16.96 -5.92 9.74
C GLU A 87 -16.69 -7.25 10.43
N PHE A 88 -17.15 -8.35 9.84
CA PHE A 88 -16.90 -9.70 10.35
C PHE A 88 -15.41 -10.02 10.41
N LEU A 89 -14.66 -9.75 9.34
CA LEU A 89 -13.22 -10.00 9.29
C LEU A 89 -12.44 -9.10 10.26
N ARG A 90 -12.84 -7.84 10.42
CA ARG A 90 -12.22 -6.93 11.39
C ARG A 90 -12.53 -7.33 12.84
N ALA A 91 -13.76 -7.70 13.14
CA ALA A 91 -14.11 -8.25 14.46
C ALA A 91 -13.34 -9.55 14.77
N LEU A 92 -13.03 -10.35 13.74
CA LEU A 92 -12.13 -11.50 13.90
C LEU A 92 -10.70 -11.06 14.21
N GLN A 93 -10.16 -10.05 13.51
CA GLN A 93 -8.83 -9.49 13.76
C GLN A 93 -8.70 -8.93 15.19
N ASP A 94 -9.74 -8.28 15.69
CA ASP A 94 -9.82 -7.70 17.04
C ASP A 94 -10.05 -8.74 18.14
N ARG A 95 -10.40 -9.98 17.78
CA ARG A 95 -10.60 -11.08 18.74
C ARG A 95 -9.45 -12.07 18.76
N ASN A 96 -9.00 -12.52 17.60
CA ASN A 96 -8.04 -13.61 17.42
C ASN A 96 -7.23 -13.36 16.14
N GLU A 97 -6.12 -12.67 16.30
CA GLU A 97 -5.34 -12.11 15.20
C GLU A 97 -4.63 -13.20 14.39
N VAL A 98 -4.21 -14.29 15.04
CA VAL A 98 -3.62 -15.46 14.36
C VAL A 98 -4.66 -16.11 13.45
N LEU A 99 -5.89 -16.33 13.93
CA LEU A 99 -6.96 -16.92 13.13
C LEU A 99 -7.37 -16.01 11.96
N PHE A 100 -7.45 -14.69 12.19
CA PHE A 100 -7.69 -13.72 11.13
C PHE A 100 -6.69 -13.87 9.98
N TYR A 101 -5.39 -13.81 10.28
CA TYR A 101 -4.38 -13.91 9.24
C TYR A 101 -4.26 -15.31 8.63
N ALA A 102 -4.56 -16.37 9.39
CA ALA A 102 -4.59 -17.73 8.85
C ALA A 102 -5.71 -17.89 7.81
N LEU A 103 -6.91 -17.39 8.13
CA LEU A 103 -8.03 -17.40 7.20
C LEU A 103 -7.76 -16.49 6.00
N PHE A 104 -7.23 -15.29 6.24
CA PHE A 104 -6.96 -14.33 5.19
C PHE A 104 -5.87 -14.82 4.21
N ALA A 105 -4.83 -15.50 4.71
CA ALA A 105 -3.79 -16.05 3.85
C ALA A 105 -4.31 -17.16 2.91
N ASP A 106 -5.22 -18.00 3.40
CA ASP A 106 -5.84 -19.08 2.62
C ASP A 106 -6.80 -18.57 1.55
N HIS A 107 -7.51 -17.47 1.83
CA HIS A 107 -8.54 -16.89 0.97
C HIS A 107 -8.14 -15.49 0.46
N LEU A 108 -6.84 -15.27 0.21
CA LEU A 108 -6.30 -13.95 -0.07
C LEU A 108 -7.00 -13.26 -1.25
N GLU A 109 -7.21 -13.97 -2.36
CA GLU A 109 -7.86 -13.43 -3.56
C GLU A 109 -9.34 -13.05 -3.32
N GLU A 110 -10.06 -13.84 -2.51
CA GLU A 110 -11.46 -13.60 -2.16
C GLU A 110 -11.63 -12.47 -1.13
N MET A 111 -10.77 -12.41 -0.12
CA MET A 111 -10.91 -11.50 1.02
C MET A 111 -10.15 -10.18 0.87
N LEU A 112 -9.17 -10.10 -0.03
CA LEU A 112 -8.45 -8.85 -0.33
C LEU A 112 -9.42 -7.71 -0.72
N PRO A 113 -10.36 -7.88 -1.66
CA PRO A 113 -11.26 -6.79 -2.04
C PRO A 113 -12.21 -6.35 -0.93
N ILE A 114 -12.45 -7.21 0.07
CA ILE A 114 -13.25 -6.91 1.26
C ILE A 114 -12.47 -6.08 2.29
N LEU A 115 -11.20 -6.43 2.53
CA LEU A 115 -10.35 -5.75 3.52
C LEU A 115 -9.65 -4.50 2.98
N TYR A 116 -9.60 -4.36 1.66
CA TYR A 116 -8.96 -3.28 0.93
C TYR A 116 -9.91 -2.76 -0.17
N THR A 117 -9.38 -2.25 -1.29
CA THR A 117 -10.21 -1.73 -2.38
C THR A 117 -10.99 -2.85 -3.08
N PRO A 118 -12.30 -2.67 -3.36
CA PRO A 118 -13.07 -1.44 -3.20
C PRO A 118 -13.82 -1.27 -1.86
N THR A 119 -14.09 -2.34 -1.11
CA THR A 119 -15.00 -2.33 0.06
C THR A 119 -14.52 -1.40 1.19
N VAL A 120 -13.20 -1.26 1.36
CA VAL A 120 -12.63 -0.37 2.38
C VAL A 120 -13.10 1.09 2.20
N GLY A 121 -13.39 1.53 0.97
CA GLY A 121 -13.90 2.88 0.73
C GLY A 121 -15.28 3.12 1.35
N GLU A 122 -16.14 2.10 1.38
CA GLU A 122 -17.42 2.16 2.09
C GLU A 122 -17.19 2.15 3.61
N ALA A 123 -16.34 1.26 4.11
CA ALA A 123 -16.01 1.16 5.52
C ALA A 123 -15.39 2.47 6.08
N VAL A 124 -14.57 3.17 5.30
CA VAL A 124 -14.01 4.48 5.65
C VAL A 124 -15.12 5.53 5.84
N ARG A 125 -16.08 5.61 4.91
CA ARG A 125 -17.16 6.60 4.97
C ARG A 125 -18.02 6.48 6.23
N VAL A 126 -18.24 5.26 6.69
CA VAL A 126 -19.06 4.96 7.87
C VAL A 126 -18.23 4.63 9.11
N PHE A 127 -16.90 4.81 9.06
CA PHE A 127 -15.97 4.30 10.08
C PHE A 127 -16.34 4.73 11.50
N SER A 128 -16.68 6.00 11.70
CA SER A 128 -17.11 6.54 12.98
C SER A 128 -18.37 5.85 13.53
N HIS A 129 -19.28 5.45 12.65
CA HIS A 129 -20.54 4.79 13.00
C HIS A 129 -20.37 3.29 13.30
N ILE A 130 -19.40 2.63 12.64
CA ILE A 130 -19.11 1.20 12.81
C ILE A 130 -17.96 0.93 13.79
N TYR A 131 -17.46 1.99 14.44
CA TYR A 131 -16.36 1.89 15.40
C TYR A 131 -16.72 1.00 16.58
N ARG A 132 -15.84 0.07 16.92
CA ARG A 132 -16.10 -0.96 17.95
C ARG A 132 -14.90 -1.31 18.82
N TYR A 133 -13.69 -1.22 18.29
CA TYR A 133 -12.47 -1.66 18.96
C TYR A 133 -11.32 -0.70 18.67
N PRO A 134 -10.57 -0.25 19.69
CA PRO A 134 -9.44 0.64 19.49
C PRO A 134 -8.26 -0.13 18.89
N ARG A 135 -7.96 0.13 17.61
CA ARG A 135 -6.80 -0.42 16.91
C ARG A 135 -5.96 0.71 16.32
N GLY A 136 -4.68 0.74 16.70
CA GLY A 136 -3.72 1.74 16.22
C GLY A 136 -3.44 2.83 17.24
N PHE A 137 -2.88 3.92 16.74
CA PHE A 137 -2.57 5.12 17.47
C PHE A 137 -3.19 6.31 16.74
N ALA A 138 -3.94 7.13 17.45
CA ALA A 138 -4.44 8.38 16.92
C ALA A 138 -3.92 9.52 17.78
N VAL A 139 -3.54 10.63 17.13
CA VAL A 139 -3.17 11.87 17.80
C VAL A 139 -3.86 13.02 17.07
N SER A 140 -4.42 13.94 17.84
CA SER A 140 -5.16 15.08 17.33
C SER A 140 -4.48 16.40 17.65
N THR A 141 -4.99 17.49 17.08
CA THR A 141 -4.58 18.86 17.40
C THR A 141 -4.70 19.21 18.89
N GLU A 142 -5.57 18.53 19.63
CA GLU A 142 -5.79 18.78 21.06
C GLU A 142 -4.68 18.22 21.94
N GLU A 143 -4.02 17.13 21.52
CA GLU A 143 -3.03 16.43 22.35
C GLU A 143 -1.66 16.22 21.71
N ILE A 144 -1.42 16.75 20.50
CA ILE A 144 -0.10 16.71 19.85
C ILE A 144 1.00 17.25 20.77
N ASP A 145 0.64 18.14 21.71
CA ASP A 145 1.53 18.66 22.72
C ASP A 145 2.19 17.63 23.64
N ARG A 146 1.55 16.48 23.79
CA ARG A 146 1.95 15.40 24.71
C ARG A 146 2.16 14.10 23.98
N VAL A 147 2.45 14.14 22.67
CA VAL A 147 2.55 12.94 21.83
C VAL A 147 3.54 11.90 22.37
N ASP A 148 4.63 12.33 23.02
CA ASP A 148 5.57 11.44 23.71
C ASP A 148 4.87 10.58 24.79
N ASP A 149 4.07 11.22 25.65
CA ASP A 149 3.31 10.54 26.71
C ASP A 149 2.24 9.61 26.11
N LEU A 150 1.59 10.03 25.02
CA LEU A 150 0.56 9.24 24.35
C LEU A 150 1.15 7.98 23.71
N LEU A 151 2.35 8.05 23.14
CA LEU A 151 3.02 6.90 22.54
C LEU A 151 3.40 5.82 23.57
N GLU A 152 3.60 6.17 24.84
CA GLU A 152 3.81 5.20 25.93
C GLU A 152 2.54 4.41 26.29
N ASN A 153 1.35 4.88 25.87
CA ASN A 153 0.10 4.12 25.98
C ASN A 153 0.01 2.99 24.94
N VAL A 154 0.78 3.06 23.85
CA VAL A 154 0.84 1.98 22.85
C VAL A 154 1.48 0.73 23.49
N PRO A 155 0.84 -0.46 23.46
CA PRO A 155 1.32 -1.63 24.19
C PRO A 155 2.54 -2.33 23.57
N LEU A 156 2.97 -1.89 22.39
CA LEU A 156 4.11 -2.42 21.65
C LEU A 156 5.35 -1.55 21.93
N ASN A 157 6.49 -2.15 22.22
CA ASN A 157 7.77 -1.42 22.37
C ASN A 157 8.69 -1.57 21.17
N ASP A 158 8.35 -2.42 20.19
CA ASP A 158 9.22 -2.74 19.05
C ASP A 158 8.49 -2.66 17.71
N VAL A 159 7.86 -1.51 17.44
CA VAL A 159 7.23 -1.19 16.14
C VAL A 159 8.30 -1.02 15.05
N ARG A 160 8.02 -1.56 13.87
CA ARG A 160 8.92 -1.58 12.69
C ARG A 160 8.30 -1.02 11.42
N MET A 161 6.98 -1.07 11.30
CA MET A 161 6.25 -0.54 10.17
C MET A 161 5.06 0.29 10.67
N ILE A 162 5.00 1.53 10.23
CA ILE A 162 3.91 2.46 10.50
C ILE A 162 3.28 2.80 9.15
N VAL A 163 1.95 2.78 9.08
CA VAL A 163 1.21 3.44 8.00
C VAL A 163 0.47 4.59 8.67
N ALA A 164 0.79 5.81 8.24
CA ALA A 164 0.26 7.04 8.79
C ALA A 164 -0.49 7.80 7.69
N THR A 165 -1.68 8.27 8.02
CA THR A 165 -2.52 9.08 7.14
C THR A 165 -3.08 10.28 7.89
N ASP A 166 -3.28 11.40 7.18
CA ASP A 166 -4.13 12.50 7.64
C ASP A 166 -5.53 12.47 6.99
N SER A 167 -5.78 11.43 6.17
CA SER A 167 -7.06 11.13 5.54
C SER A 167 -7.62 12.23 4.65
N SER A 168 -6.76 13.14 4.16
CA SER A 168 -7.18 14.30 3.38
C SER A 168 -7.50 13.97 1.92
N ALA A 169 -7.04 12.82 1.40
CA ALA A 169 -7.29 12.41 0.03
C ALA A 169 -7.41 10.89 -0.13
N ILE A 170 -8.31 10.26 0.64
CA ILE A 170 -8.62 8.84 0.47
C ILE A 170 -9.06 8.57 -0.98
N LEU A 171 -8.41 7.61 -1.62
CA LEU A 171 -8.56 7.35 -3.05
C LEU A 171 -10.04 7.21 -3.49
N GLY A 172 -10.46 8.10 -4.40
CA GLY A 172 -11.80 8.10 -4.99
C GLY A 172 -12.93 8.66 -4.11
N ILE A 173 -12.66 8.98 -2.84
CA ILE A 173 -13.67 9.50 -1.90
C ILE A 173 -13.23 10.77 -1.15
N GLY A 174 -11.98 11.22 -1.31
CA GLY A 174 -11.50 12.51 -0.84
C GLY A 174 -11.28 12.56 0.67
N ASP A 175 -11.52 13.72 1.28
CA ASP A 175 -11.37 13.93 2.72
C ASP A 175 -12.37 13.08 3.51
N GLN A 176 -11.87 12.27 4.45
CA GLN A 176 -12.69 11.42 5.31
C GLN A 176 -12.41 11.64 6.81
N GLY A 177 -11.57 12.63 7.14
CA GLY A 177 -11.12 12.87 8.51
C GLY A 177 -10.67 11.58 9.21
N PHE A 178 -11.04 11.41 10.48
CA PHE A 178 -10.68 10.23 11.29
C PHE A 178 -11.05 8.87 10.66
N GLY A 179 -11.99 8.82 9.71
CA GLY A 179 -12.41 7.59 9.05
C GLY A 179 -11.31 6.89 8.25
N GLY A 180 -10.27 7.62 7.82
CA GLY A 180 -9.18 7.04 7.04
C GLY A 180 -8.26 6.10 7.83
N MET A 181 -8.39 6.03 9.16
CA MET A 181 -7.73 5.03 10.01
C MET A 181 -7.95 3.60 9.47
N ALA A 182 -9.10 3.33 8.87
CA ALA A 182 -9.40 2.04 8.22
C ALA A 182 -8.41 1.67 7.10
N ILE A 183 -7.87 2.64 6.37
CA ILE A 183 -6.85 2.41 5.34
C ILE A 183 -5.52 1.98 5.97
N SER A 184 -5.06 2.70 7.00
CA SER A 184 -3.84 2.35 7.74
C SER A 184 -3.92 0.92 8.30
N ILE A 185 -5.07 0.56 8.87
CA ILE A 185 -5.34 -0.81 9.35
C ILE A 185 -5.33 -1.83 8.19
N GLY A 186 -5.95 -1.50 7.07
CA GLY A 186 -6.01 -2.33 5.86
C GLY A 186 -4.63 -2.62 5.28
N LYS A 187 -3.82 -1.58 5.05
CA LYS A 187 -2.47 -1.74 4.50
C LYS A 187 -1.55 -2.55 5.40
N LEU A 188 -1.61 -2.34 6.72
CA LEU A 188 -0.81 -3.14 7.67
C LEU A 188 -1.25 -4.61 7.73
N SER A 189 -2.53 -4.89 7.42
CA SER A 189 -2.99 -6.27 7.24
C SER A 189 -2.29 -6.94 6.04
N LEU A 190 -2.03 -6.18 4.96
CA LEU A 190 -1.30 -6.66 3.78
C LEU A 190 0.21 -6.78 4.01
N TYR A 191 0.81 -5.88 4.78
CA TYR A 191 2.18 -6.05 5.26
C TYR A 191 2.40 -7.37 5.99
N THR A 192 1.38 -7.83 6.73
CA THR A 192 1.44 -9.08 7.46
C THR A 192 1.14 -10.29 6.57
N ALA A 193 0.00 -10.26 5.86
CA ALA A 193 -0.47 -11.39 5.05
C ALA A 193 0.41 -11.63 3.81
N ALA A 194 0.84 -10.58 3.11
CA ALA A 194 1.68 -10.67 1.93
C ALA A 194 3.17 -10.44 2.24
N GLY A 195 3.50 -9.37 2.96
CA GLY A 195 4.90 -9.01 3.25
C GLY A 195 5.60 -9.92 4.25
N GLY A 196 4.86 -10.46 5.22
CA GLY A 196 5.41 -11.25 6.32
C GLY A 196 5.98 -10.41 7.48
N VAL A 197 5.64 -9.12 7.57
CA VAL A 197 5.87 -8.33 8.79
C VAL A 197 5.01 -8.92 9.91
N GLY A 198 5.54 -9.05 11.13
CA GLY A 198 4.73 -9.52 12.26
C GLY A 198 3.67 -8.48 12.65
N PRO A 199 2.44 -8.87 13.01
CA PRO A 199 1.41 -7.92 13.45
C PRO A 199 1.80 -7.20 14.76
N ASP A 200 2.67 -7.82 15.56
CA ASP A 200 3.32 -7.25 16.73
C ASP A 200 4.44 -6.23 16.42
N LYS A 201 4.64 -5.93 15.13
CA LYS A 201 5.63 -4.97 14.60
C LYS A 201 4.99 -3.85 13.79
N THR A 202 3.66 -3.82 13.70
CA THR A 202 2.91 -2.85 12.91
C THR A 202 2.14 -1.88 13.80
N LEU A 203 2.04 -0.61 13.40
CA LEU A 203 1.23 0.38 14.08
C LEU A 203 0.47 1.26 13.06
N PRO A 204 -0.86 1.11 12.93
CA PRO A 204 -1.66 2.03 12.14
C PRO A 204 -1.76 3.36 12.87
N VAL A 205 -1.61 4.46 12.13
CA VAL A 205 -1.64 5.81 12.67
C VAL A 205 -2.64 6.68 11.92
N GLU A 206 -3.44 7.41 12.69
CA GLU A 206 -4.29 8.52 12.22
C GLU A 206 -3.74 9.83 12.77
N LEU A 207 -3.51 10.78 11.88
CA LEU A 207 -3.02 12.13 12.17
C LEU A 207 -4.18 13.11 12.03
N ASP A 208 -4.96 13.25 13.09
CA ASP A 208 -6.21 14.02 13.05
C ASP A 208 -5.94 15.52 13.19
N VAL A 209 -5.62 16.14 12.05
CA VAL A 209 -5.42 17.58 11.92
C VAL A 209 -6.73 18.35 11.65
N GLY A 210 -7.88 17.69 11.75
CA GLY A 210 -9.20 18.18 11.33
C GLY A 210 -9.64 17.69 9.96
N THR A 211 -10.82 18.13 9.51
CA THR A 211 -11.40 17.78 8.20
C THR A 211 -12.06 19.00 7.57
N ASP A 212 -11.97 19.16 6.25
CA ASP A 212 -12.64 20.27 5.53
C ASP A 212 -14.10 19.93 5.17
N ARG A 213 -14.57 18.74 5.54
CA ARG A 213 -15.96 18.31 5.34
C ARG A 213 -16.86 18.79 6.46
N GLN A 214 -17.67 19.79 6.13
CA GLN A 214 -18.64 20.36 7.07
C GLN A 214 -19.66 19.31 7.57
N ASP A 215 -20.03 18.36 6.73
CA ASP A 215 -20.97 17.30 7.12
C ASP A 215 -20.38 16.32 8.15
N LEU A 216 -19.06 16.11 8.15
CA LEU A 216 -18.38 15.37 9.23
C LEU A 216 -18.25 16.21 10.50
N ILE A 217 -17.90 17.49 10.36
CA ILE A 217 -17.79 18.42 11.50
C ILE A 217 -19.14 18.56 12.24
N ASP A 218 -20.24 18.58 11.50
CA ASP A 218 -21.59 18.74 12.07
C ASP A 218 -22.19 17.41 12.56
N ASP A 219 -21.60 16.27 12.21
CA ASP A 219 -22.10 14.95 12.60
C ASP A 219 -21.73 14.65 14.06
N PRO A 220 -22.71 14.51 14.99
CA PRO A 220 -22.42 14.22 16.39
C PRO A 220 -21.84 12.81 16.63
N LEU A 221 -21.85 11.94 15.61
CA LEU A 221 -21.25 10.60 15.67
C LEU A 221 -19.83 10.56 15.09
N TYR A 222 -19.34 11.65 14.52
CA TYR A 222 -17.96 11.75 14.05
C TYR A 222 -16.98 11.63 15.22
N LEU A 223 -15.91 10.83 15.04
CA LEU A 223 -14.95 10.53 16.11
C LEU A 223 -13.70 11.40 16.09
N GLY A 224 -13.50 12.19 15.03
CA GLY A 224 -12.35 13.10 14.94
C GLY A 224 -12.64 14.48 15.51
N VAL A 225 -11.67 15.38 15.40
CA VAL A 225 -11.81 16.76 15.87
C VAL A 225 -12.80 17.56 15.03
N HIS A 226 -13.67 18.33 15.68
CA HIS A 226 -14.76 19.09 15.06
C HIS A 226 -14.30 20.47 14.58
N HIS A 227 -13.23 20.51 13.79
CA HIS A 227 -12.75 21.74 13.15
C HIS A 227 -12.12 21.47 11.79
N LYS A 228 -11.95 22.56 11.02
CA LYS A 228 -11.30 22.53 9.70
C LYS A 228 -9.83 22.15 9.80
N ARG A 229 -9.25 21.65 8.72
CA ARG A 229 -7.86 21.20 8.70
C ARG A 229 -6.88 22.31 9.10
N LEU A 230 -5.86 21.95 9.89
CA LEU A 230 -4.69 22.80 10.05
C LEU A 230 -4.04 23.06 8.68
N THR A 231 -3.45 24.24 8.52
CA THR A 231 -2.74 24.61 7.30
C THR A 231 -1.43 25.32 7.64
N GLY A 232 -0.52 25.39 6.67
CA GLY A 232 0.72 26.15 6.82
C GLY A 232 1.61 25.66 7.97
N PRO A 233 2.27 26.58 8.71
CA PRO A 233 3.24 26.21 9.75
C PRO A 233 2.68 25.34 10.88
N GLU A 234 1.42 25.55 11.28
CA GLU A 234 0.80 24.78 12.37
C GLU A 234 0.63 23.30 12.00
N TYR A 235 0.30 23.03 10.73
CA TYR A 235 0.24 21.66 10.21
C TYR A 235 1.63 21.01 10.17
N ASP A 236 2.64 21.77 9.71
CA ASP A 236 4.00 21.25 9.62
C ASP A 236 4.59 20.98 11.02
N GLU A 237 4.35 21.86 12.00
CA GLU A 237 4.74 21.66 13.40
C GLU A 237 4.05 20.43 14.02
N PHE A 238 2.76 20.23 13.73
CA PHE A 238 2.05 19.03 14.16
C PHE A 238 2.77 17.75 13.69
N LEU A 239 3.11 17.69 12.39
CA LEU A 239 3.79 16.54 11.83
C LEU A 239 5.22 16.37 12.36
N ASP A 240 5.96 17.47 12.55
CA ASP A 240 7.32 17.44 13.08
C ASP A 240 7.33 16.75 14.45
N ARG A 241 6.42 17.14 15.33
CA ARG A 241 6.33 16.59 16.69
C ARG A 241 5.95 15.11 16.68
N PHE A 242 5.02 14.72 15.81
CA PHE A 242 4.69 13.30 15.62
C PHE A 242 5.93 12.50 15.17
N VAL A 243 6.67 12.99 14.18
CA VAL A 243 7.85 12.31 13.64
C VAL A 243 8.97 12.23 14.69
N GLU A 244 9.25 13.32 15.39
CA GLU A 244 10.27 13.39 16.44
C GLU A 244 9.98 12.39 17.56
N ALA A 245 8.75 12.39 18.10
CA ALA A 245 8.33 11.48 19.15
C ALA A 245 8.34 10.01 18.67
N THR A 246 7.89 9.77 17.43
CA THR A 246 7.92 8.43 16.82
C THR A 246 9.35 7.91 16.66
N VAL A 247 10.30 8.73 16.21
CA VAL A 247 11.71 8.34 16.06
C VAL A 247 12.36 8.10 17.42
N ALA A 248 12.04 8.91 18.43
CA ALA A 248 12.53 8.73 19.80
C ALA A 248 12.05 7.40 20.40
N ARG A 249 10.75 7.09 20.25
CA ARG A 249 10.13 5.87 20.79
C ARG A 249 10.48 4.61 19.98
N TYR A 250 10.43 4.71 18.65
CA TYR A 250 10.58 3.59 17.71
C TYR A 250 11.69 3.85 16.67
N PRO A 251 12.97 3.89 17.07
CA PRO A 251 14.11 4.24 16.18
C PRO A 251 14.39 3.24 15.05
N LYS A 252 13.59 2.18 14.93
CA LYS A 252 13.67 1.14 13.90
C LYS A 252 12.42 1.09 13.03
N ALA A 253 11.47 1.99 13.25
CA ALA A 253 10.25 2.08 12.47
C ALA A 253 10.54 2.72 11.12
N ILE A 254 9.86 2.21 10.10
CA ILE A 254 9.70 2.85 8.79
C ILE A 254 8.29 3.44 8.77
N ILE A 255 8.16 4.65 8.22
CA ILE A 255 6.86 5.32 8.06
C ILE A 255 6.45 5.29 6.60
N GLN A 256 5.33 4.65 6.31
CA GLN A 256 4.62 4.83 5.05
C GLN A 256 3.59 5.94 5.23
N TRP A 257 3.69 6.97 4.38
CA TRP A 257 2.70 8.03 4.26
C TRP A 257 1.61 7.62 3.28
N GLU A 258 0.36 7.88 3.63
CA GLU A 258 -0.81 7.36 2.92
C GLU A 258 -1.94 8.38 2.81
N ASP A 259 -2.55 8.48 1.63
CA ASP A 259 -3.76 9.25 1.34
C ASP A 259 -3.71 10.74 1.75
N PHE A 260 -2.55 11.36 1.57
CA PHE A 260 -2.38 12.81 1.76
C PHE A 260 -2.81 13.57 0.49
N ALA A 261 -3.43 14.73 0.66
CA ALA A 261 -3.78 15.63 -0.44
C ALA A 261 -2.54 15.99 -1.26
N ARG A 262 -2.72 16.15 -2.58
CA ARG A 262 -1.63 16.21 -3.57
C ARG A 262 -0.39 17.00 -3.13
N GLY A 263 -0.54 18.31 -2.90
CA GLY A 263 0.59 19.17 -2.54
C GLY A 263 1.23 18.78 -1.21
N THR A 264 0.41 18.33 -0.26
CA THR A 264 0.84 17.86 1.05
C THR A 264 1.63 16.56 0.94
N ALA A 265 1.20 15.58 0.13
CA ALA A 265 1.89 14.31 -0.05
C ALA A 265 3.36 14.49 -0.47
N PHE A 266 3.62 15.36 -1.47
CA PHE A 266 4.99 15.68 -1.90
C PHE A 266 5.76 16.45 -0.82
N ARG A 267 5.14 17.42 -0.16
CA ARG A 267 5.77 18.21 0.91
C ARG A 267 6.21 17.30 2.07
N VAL A 268 5.33 16.43 2.54
CA VAL A 268 5.57 15.46 3.62
C VAL A 268 6.68 14.47 3.23
N LEU A 269 6.62 13.93 2.01
CA LEU A 269 7.65 13.02 1.51
C LEU A 269 9.03 13.70 1.51
N GLU A 270 9.16 14.88 0.90
CA GLU A 270 10.46 15.57 0.80
C GLU A 270 10.97 16.06 2.16
N ARG A 271 10.07 16.47 3.05
CA ARG A 271 10.42 16.91 4.41
C ARG A 271 11.04 15.78 5.24
N TYR A 272 10.49 14.56 5.17
CA TYR A 272 10.85 13.50 6.11
C TYR A 272 11.73 12.38 5.55
N ARG A 273 11.82 12.22 4.22
CA ARG A 273 12.58 11.11 3.60
C ARG A 273 14.06 11.04 3.97
N LYS A 274 14.66 12.12 4.46
CA LYS A 274 16.05 12.18 4.97
C LYS A 274 16.16 12.24 6.49
N VAL A 275 15.04 12.30 7.20
CA VAL A 275 14.94 12.40 8.67
C VAL A 275 14.63 11.03 9.27
N VAL A 276 13.69 10.30 8.68
CA VAL A 276 13.25 8.96 9.07
C VAL A 276 13.15 8.12 7.80
N PRO A 277 13.45 6.80 7.82
CA PRO A 277 13.18 5.97 6.67
C PRO A 277 11.68 5.99 6.38
N SER A 278 11.29 6.67 5.32
CA SER A 278 9.89 6.81 4.93
C SER A 278 9.72 6.83 3.42
N PHE A 279 8.51 6.50 2.98
CA PHE A 279 8.08 6.61 1.59
C PHE A 279 6.58 6.93 1.55
N ASN A 280 6.09 7.41 0.41
CA ASN A 280 4.66 7.63 0.20
C ASN A 280 4.14 6.64 -0.85
N ASP A 281 3.13 5.85 -0.53
CA ASP A 281 2.66 4.81 -1.44
C ASP A 281 1.90 5.39 -2.66
N ASP A 282 1.16 6.47 -2.47
CA ASP A 282 0.44 7.13 -3.57
C ASP A 282 1.37 7.66 -4.64
N ILE A 283 2.55 8.17 -4.26
CA ILE A 283 3.57 8.70 -5.16
C ILE A 283 4.50 7.57 -5.63
N GLN A 284 5.21 6.93 -4.70
CA GLN A 284 6.30 6.02 -5.00
C GLN A 284 5.81 4.60 -5.26
N GLY A 285 4.81 4.12 -4.51
CA GLY A 285 4.21 2.81 -4.69
C GLY A 285 3.45 2.70 -6.01
N THR A 286 2.57 3.66 -6.29
CA THR A 286 1.82 3.75 -7.55
C THR A 286 2.77 3.91 -8.74
N GLY A 287 3.80 4.75 -8.61
CA GLY A 287 4.83 4.92 -9.63
C GLY A 287 5.57 3.63 -9.95
N ALA A 288 6.02 2.90 -8.92
CA ALA A 288 6.70 1.62 -9.07
C ALA A 288 5.79 0.54 -9.69
N MET A 289 4.53 0.48 -9.26
CA MET A 289 3.54 -0.45 -9.80
C MET A 289 3.32 -0.19 -11.30
N ALA A 290 3.03 1.06 -11.68
CA ALA A 290 2.78 1.42 -13.07
C ALA A 290 4.00 1.16 -13.95
N LEU A 291 5.21 1.50 -13.46
CA LEU A 291 6.44 1.21 -14.19
C LEU A 291 6.63 -0.29 -14.44
N ALA A 292 6.36 -1.13 -13.44
CA ALA A 292 6.47 -2.58 -13.60
C ALA A 292 5.50 -3.12 -14.67
N GLY A 293 4.27 -2.61 -14.69
CA GLY A 293 3.31 -2.94 -15.73
C GLY A 293 3.74 -2.45 -17.11
N LEU A 294 4.32 -1.25 -17.20
CA LEU A 294 4.82 -0.71 -18.47
C LEU A 294 6.00 -1.52 -19.01
N ILE A 295 6.95 -1.93 -18.16
CA ILE A 295 8.05 -2.83 -18.56
C ILE A 295 7.47 -4.16 -19.08
N SER A 296 6.51 -4.74 -18.36
CA SER A 296 5.86 -6.00 -18.75
C SER A 296 5.09 -5.84 -20.07
N ALA A 297 4.34 -4.76 -20.23
CA ALA A 297 3.58 -4.45 -21.45
C ALA A 297 4.49 -4.18 -22.66
N SER A 298 5.61 -3.47 -22.48
CA SER A 298 6.63 -3.30 -23.53
C SER A 298 7.22 -4.65 -23.95
N ARG A 299 7.54 -5.54 -23.01
CA ARG A 299 8.00 -6.92 -23.33
C ARG A 299 6.94 -7.70 -24.11
N LEU A 300 5.67 -7.64 -23.70
CA LEU A 300 4.56 -8.28 -24.42
C LEU A 300 4.39 -7.71 -25.83
N LYS A 301 4.67 -6.42 -26.02
CA LYS A 301 4.68 -5.74 -27.31
C LYS A 301 5.87 -6.16 -28.19
N GLY A 302 6.92 -6.74 -27.61
CA GLY A 302 8.18 -7.06 -28.31
C GLY A 302 9.12 -5.86 -28.45
N GLU A 303 8.94 -4.84 -27.61
CA GLU A 303 9.67 -3.57 -27.64
C GLU A 303 10.30 -3.28 -26.27
N ARG A 304 11.18 -2.27 -26.19
CA ARG A 304 11.74 -1.79 -24.92
C ARG A 304 10.92 -0.65 -24.35
N LEU A 305 11.13 -0.36 -23.06
CA LEU A 305 10.54 0.82 -22.42
C LEU A 305 11.01 2.09 -23.13
N THR A 306 12.29 2.15 -23.51
CA THR A 306 12.86 3.27 -24.28
C THR A 306 12.30 3.46 -25.68
N ASP A 307 11.49 2.53 -26.20
CA ASP A 307 10.88 2.67 -27.52
C ASP A 307 9.49 3.35 -27.44
N GLN A 308 8.95 3.53 -26.23
CA GLN A 308 7.62 4.11 -26.01
C GLN A 308 7.62 5.64 -25.87
N THR A 309 6.44 6.22 -26.10
CA THR A 309 6.08 7.60 -25.72
C THR A 309 4.83 7.56 -24.85
N PHE A 310 4.92 8.19 -23.67
CA PHE A 310 3.94 8.06 -22.60
C PHE A 310 3.13 9.34 -22.45
N VAL A 311 1.80 9.17 -22.35
CA VAL A 311 0.87 10.22 -21.91
C VAL A 311 0.26 9.77 -20.60
N VAL A 312 0.52 10.52 -19.54
CA VAL A 312 -0.05 10.31 -18.20
C VAL A 312 -1.12 11.36 -17.97
N VAL A 313 -2.34 10.93 -17.65
CA VAL A 313 -3.49 11.80 -17.47
C VAL A 313 -3.87 11.88 -15.99
N GLY A 314 -3.90 13.10 -15.46
CA GLY A 314 -4.00 13.42 -14.06
C GLY A 314 -2.63 13.84 -13.50
N ALA A 315 -2.50 15.09 -13.06
CA ALA A 315 -1.28 15.60 -12.44
C ALA A 315 -1.37 15.61 -10.90
N GLY A 316 -2.00 14.56 -10.35
CA GLY A 316 -2.09 14.26 -8.92
C GLY A 316 -0.79 13.68 -8.33
N ALA A 317 -0.82 13.33 -7.04
CA ALA A 317 0.28 12.60 -6.38
C ALA A 317 0.65 11.32 -7.14
N GLY A 318 -0.35 10.49 -7.44
CA GLY A 318 -0.17 9.28 -8.27
C GLY A 318 0.33 9.56 -9.67
N GLY A 319 -0.29 10.52 -10.39
CA GLY A 319 0.08 10.80 -11.78
C GLY A 319 1.51 11.33 -11.94
N ILE A 320 1.93 12.25 -11.08
CA ILE A 320 3.31 12.76 -11.08
C ILE A 320 4.29 11.70 -10.55
N GLY A 321 3.88 10.86 -9.59
CA GLY A 321 4.64 9.68 -9.16
C GLY A 321 4.90 8.70 -10.30
N VAL A 322 3.88 8.39 -11.10
CA VAL A 322 3.99 7.55 -12.31
C VAL A 322 4.88 8.19 -13.36
N ALA A 323 4.69 9.46 -13.69
CA ALA A 323 5.55 10.17 -14.64
C ALA A 323 7.03 10.16 -14.20
N SER A 324 7.27 10.33 -12.89
CA SER A 324 8.62 10.27 -12.31
C SER A 324 9.24 8.88 -12.38
N ALA A 325 8.47 7.83 -12.06
CA ALA A 325 8.92 6.45 -12.16
C ALA A 325 9.25 6.07 -13.61
N ILE A 326 8.43 6.48 -14.59
CA ILE A 326 8.70 6.27 -16.02
C ILE A 326 10.01 6.93 -16.43
N ARG A 327 10.21 8.22 -16.08
CA ARG A 327 11.46 8.94 -16.39
C ARG A 327 12.68 8.24 -15.79
N GLN A 328 12.59 7.80 -14.53
CA GLN A 328 13.67 7.04 -13.88
C GLN A 328 13.93 5.69 -14.54
N GLY A 329 12.89 4.96 -14.94
CA GLY A 329 13.00 3.69 -15.68
C GLY A 329 13.70 3.87 -17.03
N LEU A 330 13.33 4.91 -17.78
CA LEU A 330 13.97 5.27 -19.05
C LEU A 330 15.45 5.61 -18.88
N MET A 331 15.79 6.37 -17.82
CA MET A 331 17.19 6.69 -17.50
C MET A 331 17.99 5.44 -17.11
N ARG A 332 17.36 4.49 -16.40
CA ARG A 332 17.98 3.20 -16.05
C ARG A 332 18.29 2.36 -17.29
N GLU A 333 17.46 2.44 -18.33
CA GLU A 333 17.72 1.81 -19.64
C GLU A 333 18.70 2.60 -20.54
N GLY A 334 19.28 3.69 -20.02
CA GLY A 334 20.41 4.40 -20.64
C GLY A 334 20.06 5.71 -21.35
N LEU A 335 18.80 6.18 -21.28
CA LEU A 335 18.47 7.51 -21.81
C LEU A 335 19.01 8.64 -20.93
N SER A 336 19.36 9.77 -21.54
CA SER A 336 19.65 10.99 -20.80
C SER A 336 18.38 11.51 -20.10
N TYR A 337 18.54 12.38 -19.10
CA TYR A 337 17.39 13.04 -18.47
C TYR A 337 16.53 13.77 -19.51
N ALA A 338 17.15 14.47 -20.46
CA ALA A 338 16.44 15.21 -21.50
C ALA A 338 15.64 14.28 -22.42
N ASP A 339 16.25 13.19 -22.89
CA ASP A 339 15.59 12.22 -23.78
C ASP A 339 14.46 11.46 -23.06
N ALA A 340 14.68 11.11 -21.79
CA ALA A 340 13.65 10.49 -20.95
C ALA A 340 12.49 11.46 -20.73
N ASN A 341 12.76 12.72 -20.41
CA ASN A 341 11.74 13.73 -20.18
C ASN A 341 10.95 14.06 -21.46
N ALA A 342 11.60 14.05 -22.64
CA ALA A 342 10.96 14.27 -23.93
C ALA A 342 9.92 13.18 -24.29
N ARG A 343 9.99 12.00 -23.67
CA ARG A 343 9.05 10.88 -23.89
C ARG A 343 7.87 10.85 -22.94
N VAL A 344 7.85 11.67 -21.89
CA VAL A 344 6.81 11.65 -20.85
C VAL A 344 6.01 12.95 -20.89
N PHE A 345 4.73 12.86 -21.26
CA PHE A 345 3.80 13.98 -21.32
C PHE A 345 2.75 13.81 -20.22
N VAL A 346 2.46 14.88 -19.48
CA VAL A 346 1.47 14.86 -18.40
C VAL A 346 0.34 15.81 -18.75
N VAL A 347 -0.90 15.33 -18.70
CA VAL A 347 -2.12 16.09 -19.04
C VAL A 347 -2.97 16.22 -17.78
N ASP A 348 -3.47 17.41 -17.45
CA ASP A 348 -4.39 17.65 -16.34
C ASP A 348 -5.63 18.44 -16.80
N ARG A 349 -6.44 18.94 -15.87
CA ARG A 349 -7.72 19.63 -16.14
C ARG A 349 -7.70 20.72 -17.21
N TYR A 350 -6.56 21.39 -17.44
CA TYR A 350 -6.43 22.45 -18.46
C TYR A 350 -5.89 21.94 -19.80
N GLY A 351 -5.36 20.71 -19.86
CA GLY A 351 -4.61 20.18 -21.01
C GLY A 351 -3.22 19.68 -20.60
N LEU A 352 -2.34 19.49 -21.58
CA LEU A 352 -0.93 19.19 -21.40
C LEU A 352 -0.30 20.21 -20.44
N LEU A 353 0.50 19.75 -19.48
CA LEU A 353 1.22 20.65 -18.58
C LEU A 353 2.18 21.53 -19.38
N MET A 354 2.00 22.84 -19.29
CA MET A 354 2.79 23.84 -19.99
C MET A 354 3.28 24.92 -19.01
N HIS A 355 4.49 25.42 -19.22
CA HIS A 355 4.96 26.58 -18.47
C HIS A 355 4.04 27.79 -18.69
N GLY A 356 3.68 28.47 -17.60
CA GLY A 356 2.75 29.61 -17.62
C GLY A 356 1.30 29.26 -17.32
N GLN A 357 0.96 27.98 -17.20
CA GLN A 357 -0.38 27.56 -16.77
C GLN A 357 -0.68 27.99 -15.31
N PRO A 358 -1.94 28.37 -15.01
CA PRO A 358 -2.33 28.78 -13.67
C PRO A 358 -2.36 27.60 -12.70
N GLY A 359 -1.78 27.80 -11.50
CA GLY A 359 -1.84 26.82 -10.41
C GLY A 359 -0.90 25.61 -10.60
N LEU A 360 0.14 25.75 -11.42
CA LEU A 360 1.20 24.74 -11.57
C LEU A 360 2.04 24.66 -10.28
N GLU A 361 2.15 23.46 -9.71
CA GLU A 361 2.89 23.20 -8.47
C GLU A 361 4.34 22.79 -8.75
N ASP A 362 5.25 22.97 -7.78
CA ASP A 362 6.69 22.76 -7.99
C ASP A 362 7.05 21.36 -8.52
N HIS A 363 6.37 20.33 -8.01
CA HIS A 363 6.59 18.93 -8.45
C HIS A 363 6.09 18.66 -9.87
N GLN A 364 5.21 19.52 -10.41
CA GLN A 364 4.69 19.43 -11.78
C GLN A 364 5.62 20.11 -12.79
N LEU A 365 6.41 21.10 -12.36
CA LEU A 365 7.27 21.92 -13.23
C LEU A 365 8.21 21.08 -14.09
N SER A 366 8.78 20.00 -13.56
CA SER A 366 9.73 19.17 -14.31
C SER A 366 9.11 18.45 -15.52
N PHE A 367 7.77 18.36 -15.57
CA PHE A 367 7.01 17.74 -16.66
C PHE A 367 6.27 18.77 -17.53
N ALA A 368 6.28 20.05 -17.15
CA ALA A 368 5.69 21.10 -17.94
C ALA A 368 6.53 21.34 -19.20
N ARG A 369 5.87 21.39 -20.36
CA ARG A 369 6.52 21.70 -21.64
C ARG A 369 6.68 23.20 -21.82
N HIS A 370 7.74 23.59 -22.51
CA HIS A 370 7.89 24.95 -23.00
C HIS A 370 7.11 25.12 -24.31
N PRO A 371 6.66 26.36 -24.64
CA PRO A 371 5.99 26.63 -25.91
C PRO A 371 6.78 26.17 -27.15
N GLY A 372 8.12 26.19 -27.08
CA GLY A 372 8.99 25.69 -28.15
C GLY A 372 8.92 24.17 -28.36
N ASP A 373 8.62 23.39 -27.32
CA ASP A 373 8.56 21.92 -27.38
C ASP A 373 7.35 21.42 -28.18
N VAL A 374 6.29 22.24 -28.23
CA VAL A 374 5.02 21.94 -28.92
C VAL A 374 4.85 22.78 -30.18
N GLN A 375 5.92 23.44 -30.65
CA GLN A 375 5.86 24.25 -31.84
C GLN A 375 5.49 23.39 -33.07
N GLY A 376 4.44 23.81 -33.78
CA GLY A 376 3.94 23.08 -34.96
C GLY A 376 2.90 22.01 -34.64
N TRP A 377 2.54 21.81 -33.37
CA TRP A 377 1.38 20.99 -33.02
C TRP A 377 0.10 21.68 -33.47
N ALA A 378 -0.83 20.91 -34.02
CA ALA A 378 -2.17 21.40 -34.33
C ALA A 378 -3.02 21.39 -33.05
N CYS A 379 -3.28 22.58 -32.51
CA CYS A 379 -4.04 22.77 -31.27
C CYS A 379 -5.13 23.85 -31.48
N GLU A 380 -6.36 23.60 -31.05
CA GLU A 380 -7.47 24.55 -31.16
C GLU A 380 -7.48 25.59 -30.01
N GLY A 381 -6.96 25.20 -28.84
CA GLY A 381 -6.96 26.01 -27.62
C GLY A 381 -5.59 26.53 -27.20
N GLU A 382 -5.56 27.26 -26.08
CA GLU A 382 -4.32 27.77 -25.46
C GLU A 382 -3.39 26.62 -25.03
N TRP A 383 -3.98 25.53 -24.55
CA TRP A 383 -3.27 24.35 -24.04
C TRP A 383 -3.69 23.11 -24.83
N PRO A 384 -2.76 22.28 -25.31
CA PRO A 384 -3.10 21.04 -26.01
C PRO A 384 -3.97 20.13 -25.15
N THR A 385 -5.11 19.68 -25.69
CA THR A 385 -6.00 18.73 -25.05
C THR A 385 -5.39 17.34 -24.95
N LEU A 386 -6.04 16.41 -24.24
CA LEU A 386 -5.63 15.01 -24.20
C LEU A 386 -5.52 14.39 -25.62
N HIS A 387 -6.54 14.59 -26.45
CA HIS A 387 -6.57 14.03 -27.79
C HIS A 387 -5.43 14.60 -28.67
N GLU A 388 -5.28 15.93 -28.67
CA GLU A 388 -4.21 16.60 -29.40
C GLU A 388 -2.83 16.16 -28.90
N THR A 389 -2.66 15.95 -27.59
CA THR A 389 -1.40 15.45 -27.03
C THR A 389 -1.11 14.02 -27.51
N VAL A 390 -2.10 13.12 -27.49
CA VAL A 390 -1.95 11.74 -27.98
C VAL A 390 -1.51 11.72 -29.45
N VAL A 391 -2.16 12.53 -30.29
CA VAL A 391 -1.85 12.62 -31.74
C VAL A 391 -0.48 13.24 -31.97
N ASN A 392 -0.22 14.43 -31.44
CA ASN A 392 1.00 15.18 -31.77
C ASN A 392 2.26 14.61 -31.10
N ALA A 393 2.15 14.07 -29.87
CA ALA A 393 3.25 13.36 -29.22
C ALA A 393 3.51 11.97 -29.81
N ARG A 394 2.59 11.47 -30.66
CA ARG A 394 2.61 10.12 -31.22
C ARG A 394 2.64 9.06 -30.12
N ALA A 395 1.73 9.21 -29.16
CA ALA A 395 1.71 8.39 -27.94
C ALA A 395 1.55 6.90 -28.26
N THR A 396 2.32 6.07 -27.56
CA THR A 396 2.22 4.60 -27.64
C THR A 396 1.72 3.97 -26.34
N ALA A 397 1.81 4.72 -25.24
CA ALA A 397 1.28 4.36 -23.93
C ALA A 397 0.43 5.49 -23.36
N LEU A 398 -0.77 5.17 -22.88
CA LEU A 398 -1.72 6.10 -22.27
C LEU A 398 -2.13 5.59 -20.89
N LEU A 399 -1.92 6.38 -19.85
CA LEU A 399 -2.18 6.02 -18.44
C LEU A 399 -3.14 7.03 -17.80
N GLY A 400 -4.15 6.56 -17.08
CA GLY A 400 -5.18 7.39 -16.45
C GLY A 400 -5.16 7.29 -14.94
N LEU A 401 -5.06 8.43 -14.25
CA LEU A 401 -5.02 8.56 -12.79
C LEU A 401 -5.90 9.74 -12.32
N THR A 402 -7.08 9.89 -12.92
CA THR A 402 -7.95 11.08 -12.75
C THR A 402 -9.18 10.86 -11.88
N GLY A 403 -9.66 9.63 -11.78
CA GLY A 403 -10.98 9.30 -11.22
C GLY A 403 -12.16 9.72 -12.11
N VAL A 404 -11.92 10.16 -13.35
CA VAL A 404 -12.97 10.66 -14.25
C VAL A 404 -13.43 9.54 -15.20
N PRO A 405 -14.66 9.02 -15.04
CA PRO A 405 -15.14 7.91 -15.86
C PRO A 405 -15.35 8.33 -17.33
N GLY A 406 -14.96 7.45 -18.25
CA GLY A 406 -15.16 7.67 -19.69
C GLY A 406 -14.29 8.77 -20.30
N LEU A 407 -13.22 9.20 -19.60
CA LEU A 407 -12.26 10.18 -20.11
C LEU A 407 -11.51 9.68 -21.36
N PHE A 408 -11.18 8.39 -21.41
CA PHE A 408 -10.56 7.77 -22.58
C PHE A 408 -11.65 7.43 -23.59
N ARG A 409 -11.79 8.30 -24.59
CA ARG A 409 -12.80 8.15 -25.65
C ARG A 409 -12.26 7.39 -26.85
N GLN A 410 -13.16 6.72 -27.57
CA GLN A 410 -12.86 5.95 -28.78
C GLN A 410 -11.91 6.69 -29.76
N PRO A 411 -12.17 7.94 -30.18
CA PRO A 411 -11.28 8.62 -31.14
C PRO A 411 -9.86 8.84 -30.61
N THR A 412 -9.69 8.97 -29.29
CA THR A 412 -8.38 9.16 -28.67
C THR A 412 -7.59 7.85 -28.63
N VAL A 413 -8.25 6.74 -28.28
CA VAL A 413 -7.61 5.42 -28.24
C VAL A 413 -7.28 4.94 -29.66
N GLU A 414 -8.21 5.11 -30.62
CA GLU A 414 -7.99 4.76 -32.03
C GLU A 414 -6.85 5.58 -32.65
N ALA A 415 -6.69 6.86 -32.28
CA ALA A 415 -5.59 7.68 -32.77
C ALA A 415 -4.20 7.10 -32.43
N MET A 416 -4.06 6.36 -31.33
CA MET A 416 -2.79 5.69 -30.99
C MET A 416 -2.39 4.64 -32.03
N LEU A 417 -3.37 4.02 -32.72
CA LEU A 417 -3.12 2.99 -33.73
C LEU A 417 -2.39 3.52 -34.98
N ALA A 418 -2.44 4.84 -35.21
CA ALA A 418 -1.66 5.49 -36.26
C ALA A 418 -0.14 5.50 -35.99
N HIS A 419 0.27 5.17 -34.76
CA HIS A 419 1.67 5.28 -34.29
C HIS A 419 2.20 3.98 -33.69
N THR A 420 1.32 3.09 -33.25
CA THR A 420 1.70 1.80 -32.68
C THR A 420 0.68 0.73 -33.04
N GLN A 421 1.14 -0.47 -33.41
CA GLN A 421 0.24 -1.59 -33.71
C GLN A 421 -0.48 -2.10 -32.47
N ARG A 422 0.17 -2.02 -31.29
CA ARG A 422 -0.37 -2.52 -30.02
C ARG A 422 -0.24 -1.42 -28.96
N PRO A 423 -1.25 -0.56 -28.81
CA PRO A 423 -1.20 0.54 -27.84
C PRO A 423 -1.25 -0.02 -26.42
N ILE A 424 -0.48 0.58 -25.50
CA ILE A 424 -0.57 0.29 -24.07
C ILE A 424 -1.58 1.28 -23.47
N VAL A 425 -2.66 0.79 -22.88
CA VAL A 425 -3.72 1.66 -22.32
C VAL A 425 -4.08 1.22 -20.91
N PHE A 426 -3.67 2.00 -19.92
CA PHE A 426 -3.84 1.70 -18.50
C PHE A 426 -4.81 2.69 -17.82
N PRO A 427 -6.12 2.42 -17.78
CA PRO A 427 -7.03 3.21 -16.96
C PRO A 427 -6.94 2.75 -15.48
N LEU A 428 -6.12 3.44 -14.68
CA LEU A 428 -5.70 2.99 -13.35
C LEU A 428 -6.56 3.54 -12.20
N SER A 429 -7.56 4.37 -12.49
CA SER A 429 -8.39 4.95 -11.45
C SER A 429 -9.25 3.94 -10.70
N ASN A 430 -9.42 4.19 -9.40
CA ASN A 430 -10.24 3.40 -8.49
C ASN A 430 -11.42 4.23 -7.95
N PRO A 431 -12.53 3.60 -7.55
CA PRO A 431 -12.90 2.20 -7.82
C PRO A 431 -13.31 1.99 -9.29
N THR A 432 -13.82 0.79 -9.63
CA THR A 432 -14.30 0.40 -10.97
C THR A 432 -15.24 1.42 -11.63
N SER A 433 -16.06 2.14 -10.86
CA SER A 433 -16.97 3.18 -11.38
C SER A 433 -16.26 4.41 -11.91
N ASN A 434 -14.99 4.61 -11.58
CA ASN A 434 -14.19 5.80 -11.89
C ASN A 434 -13.10 5.53 -12.94
N VAL A 435 -13.12 4.34 -13.56
CA VAL A 435 -12.15 3.92 -14.57
C VAL A 435 -12.26 4.81 -15.83
N GLU A 436 -11.13 5.27 -16.37
CA GLU A 436 -11.12 6.19 -17.51
C GLU A 436 -11.75 5.59 -18.79
N ALA A 437 -11.67 4.27 -18.96
CA ALA A 437 -12.40 3.50 -19.98
C ALA A 437 -12.60 2.05 -19.53
N GLN A 438 -13.71 1.45 -19.96
CA GLN A 438 -13.95 0.03 -19.71
C GLN A 438 -12.97 -0.81 -20.54
N PRO A 439 -12.29 -1.82 -19.96
CA PRO A 439 -11.35 -2.67 -20.71
C PRO A 439 -11.95 -3.34 -21.94
N ALA A 440 -13.24 -3.72 -21.90
CA ALA A 440 -13.95 -4.29 -23.04
C ALA A 440 -14.11 -3.29 -24.21
N ASP A 441 -14.32 -2.02 -23.90
CA ASP A 441 -14.38 -0.97 -24.91
C ASP A 441 -13.01 -0.75 -25.56
N LEU A 442 -11.93 -0.75 -24.77
CA LEU A 442 -10.56 -0.63 -25.27
C LEU A 442 -10.20 -1.76 -26.24
N LEU A 443 -10.56 -3.01 -25.93
CA LEU A 443 -10.37 -4.13 -26.86
C LEU A 443 -11.17 -3.93 -28.14
N ARG A 444 -12.45 -3.53 -28.05
CA ARG A 444 -13.29 -3.30 -29.22
C ARG A 444 -12.77 -2.18 -30.12
N TRP A 445 -12.35 -1.06 -29.55
CA TRP A 445 -11.84 0.10 -30.30
C TRP A 445 -10.49 -0.17 -30.97
N THR A 446 -9.77 -1.20 -30.51
CA THR A 446 -8.43 -1.55 -31.04
C THR A 446 -8.39 -2.90 -31.74
N ASP A 447 -9.55 -3.51 -32.00
CA ASP A 447 -9.67 -4.85 -32.60
C ASP A 447 -8.78 -5.90 -31.87
N GLY A 448 -8.79 -5.84 -30.54
CA GLY A 448 -8.00 -6.72 -29.67
C GLY A 448 -6.52 -6.35 -29.53
N ALA A 449 -6.04 -5.27 -30.16
CA ALA A 449 -4.62 -4.95 -30.18
C ALA A 449 -4.08 -4.32 -28.87
N ALA A 450 -4.94 -3.65 -28.09
CA ALA A 450 -4.54 -2.95 -26.88
C ALA A 450 -4.00 -3.90 -25.79
N ILE A 451 -2.90 -3.49 -25.15
CA ILE A 451 -2.40 -4.10 -23.92
C ILE A 451 -2.97 -3.29 -22.75
N ILE A 452 -3.79 -3.94 -21.92
CA ILE A 452 -4.64 -3.26 -20.92
C ILE A 452 -4.28 -3.73 -19.50
N ALA A 453 -4.24 -2.77 -18.59
CA ALA A 453 -4.24 -3.03 -17.15
C ALA A 453 -5.04 -1.95 -16.41
N THR A 454 -5.70 -2.32 -15.33
CA THR A 454 -6.61 -1.47 -14.56
C THR A 454 -6.16 -1.36 -13.10
N GLY A 455 -6.56 -0.31 -12.38
CA GLY A 455 -6.31 -0.22 -10.94
C GLY A 455 -7.22 -1.14 -10.12
N SER A 456 -8.51 -1.12 -10.47
CA SER A 456 -9.53 -1.99 -9.87
C SER A 456 -9.59 -3.36 -10.57
N PRO A 457 -10.09 -4.40 -9.89
CA PRO A 457 -10.21 -5.73 -10.48
C PRO A 457 -11.29 -5.78 -11.57
N PHE A 458 -10.98 -6.46 -12.67
CA PHE A 458 -11.91 -6.80 -13.75
C PHE A 458 -11.73 -8.27 -14.13
N PRO A 459 -12.80 -8.97 -14.55
CA PRO A 459 -12.66 -10.32 -15.09
C PRO A 459 -11.89 -10.29 -16.43
N ASP A 460 -11.32 -11.44 -16.79
CA ASP A 460 -10.79 -11.67 -18.13
C ASP A 460 -11.91 -11.50 -19.18
N ILE A 461 -11.56 -11.02 -20.38
CA ILE A 461 -12.53 -10.63 -21.41
C ILE A 461 -12.46 -11.56 -22.61
N GLU A 462 -13.61 -12.08 -23.03
CA GLU A 462 -13.75 -12.83 -24.27
C GLU A 462 -13.97 -11.88 -25.46
N TYR A 463 -13.05 -11.90 -26.44
CA TYR A 463 -13.16 -11.09 -27.66
C TYR A 463 -12.60 -11.85 -28.87
N GLY A 464 -13.36 -11.93 -29.96
CA GLY A 464 -12.91 -12.61 -31.19
C GLY A 464 -12.58 -14.11 -31.02
N GLY A 465 -13.18 -14.79 -30.04
CA GLY A 465 -12.91 -16.18 -29.72
C GLY A 465 -11.61 -16.42 -28.93
N GLN A 466 -11.02 -15.35 -28.37
CA GLN A 466 -9.85 -15.41 -27.50
C GLN A 466 -10.14 -14.74 -26.15
N THR A 467 -9.54 -15.27 -25.09
CA THR A 467 -9.58 -14.71 -23.74
C THR A 467 -8.42 -13.73 -23.55
N TYR A 468 -8.75 -12.49 -23.14
CA TYR A 468 -7.79 -11.43 -22.84
C TYR A 468 -7.73 -11.20 -21.33
N PRO A 469 -6.58 -11.47 -20.69
CA PRO A 469 -6.44 -11.20 -19.26
C PRO A 469 -6.34 -9.70 -18.99
N VAL A 470 -7.15 -9.20 -18.06
CA VAL A 470 -7.06 -7.81 -17.59
C VAL A 470 -6.17 -7.77 -16.36
N GLY A 471 -4.96 -7.24 -16.51
CA GLY A 471 -4.02 -7.13 -15.39
C GLY A 471 -4.50 -6.10 -14.36
N GLN A 472 -4.39 -6.42 -13.07
CA GLN A 472 -4.67 -5.46 -12.00
C GLN A 472 -3.37 -4.82 -11.50
N GLY A 473 -3.20 -3.53 -11.78
CA GLY A 473 -2.16 -2.67 -11.21
C GLY A 473 -2.48 -2.33 -9.76
N ASN A 474 -2.19 -3.25 -8.84
CA ASN A 474 -2.41 -3.07 -7.41
C ASN A 474 -1.10 -2.75 -6.67
N ASN A 475 -1.05 -1.65 -5.91
CA ASN A 475 0.13 -1.27 -5.12
C ASN A 475 0.53 -2.35 -4.09
N ALA A 476 -0.37 -3.27 -3.74
CA ALA A 476 -0.08 -4.43 -2.91
C ALA A 476 1.07 -5.30 -3.45
N PHE A 477 1.38 -5.25 -4.75
CA PHE A 477 2.55 -5.94 -5.31
C PHE A 477 3.89 -5.26 -4.97
N ILE A 478 3.87 -4.01 -4.49
CA ILE A 478 5.06 -3.21 -4.20
C ILE A 478 5.26 -3.05 -2.70
N PHE A 479 4.35 -2.38 -2.00
CA PHE A 479 4.60 -1.89 -0.64
C PHE A 479 4.90 -3.00 0.39
N PRO A 480 4.25 -4.18 0.39
CA PRO A 480 4.54 -5.20 1.40
C PRO A 480 5.98 -5.70 1.29
N GLY A 481 6.46 -5.96 0.07
CA GLY A 481 7.83 -6.39 -0.18
C GLY A 481 8.85 -5.27 0.06
N LEU A 482 8.56 -4.05 -0.41
CA LEU A 482 9.40 -2.87 -0.19
C LEU A 482 9.62 -2.62 1.31
N GLY A 483 8.54 -2.51 2.07
CA GLY A 483 8.63 -2.26 3.49
C GLY A 483 9.21 -3.44 4.26
N PHE A 484 8.92 -4.70 3.90
CA PHE A 484 9.56 -5.85 4.55
C PHE A 484 11.07 -5.92 4.29
N GLY A 485 11.52 -5.67 3.05
CA GLY A 485 12.94 -5.58 2.71
C GLY A 485 13.66 -4.46 3.46
N ALA A 486 13.00 -3.31 3.62
CA ALA A 486 13.51 -2.21 4.43
C ALA A 486 13.58 -2.54 5.93
N VAL A 487 12.55 -3.21 6.49
CA VAL A 487 12.55 -3.67 7.89
C VAL A 487 13.68 -4.66 8.14
N ILE A 488 13.87 -5.64 7.26
CA ILE A 488 14.89 -6.68 7.39
C ILE A 488 16.30 -6.09 7.29
N SER A 489 16.51 -5.18 6.34
CA SER A 489 17.80 -4.49 6.19
C SER A 489 18.07 -3.45 7.28
N ARG A 490 17.06 -3.12 8.10
CA ARG A 490 17.06 -1.96 9.00
C ARG A 490 17.53 -0.73 8.24
N ALA A 491 16.88 -0.48 7.11
CA ALA A 491 17.25 0.62 6.22
C ALA A 491 17.22 1.95 6.98
N ARG A 492 18.25 2.77 6.79
CA ARG A 492 18.31 4.14 7.36
C ARG A 492 17.54 5.15 6.51
N GLU A 493 17.29 4.79 5.25
CA GLU A 493 16.59 5.60 4.26
C GLU A 493 15.89 4.64 3.28
N ILE A 494 14.73 5.03 2.76
CA ILE A 494 14.12 4.38 1.58
C ILE A 494 14.55 5.18 0.35
N THR A 495 15.50 4.65 -0.41
CA THR A 495 16.03 5.31 -1.60
C THR A 495 15.12 5.10 -2.81
N ASP A 496 15.19 6.00 -3.80
CA ASP A 496 14.46 5.83 -5.06
C ASP A 496 14.88 4.55 -5.79
N SER A 497 16.15 4.15 -5.68
CA SER A 497 16.63 2.90 -6.26
C SER A 497 16.03 1.66 -5.59
N MET A 498 15.73 1.70 -4.28
CA MET A 498 15.03 0.59 -3.61
C MET A 498 13.61 0.45 -4.14
N VAL A 499 12.90 1.57 -4.34
CA VAL A 499 11.57 1.59 -4.95
C VAL A 499 11.61 1.08 -6.39
N MET A 500 12.58 1.55 -7.18
CA MET A 500 12.83 1.11 -8.55
C MET A 500 13.13 -0.40 -8.63
N GLU A 501 13.88 -0.92 -7.67
CA GLU A 501 14.19 -2.34 -7.61
C GLU A 501 12.93 -3.19 -7.32
N ALA A 502 11.99 -2.67 -6.52
CA ALA A 502 10.69 -3.31 -6.34
C ALA A 502 9.90 -3.37 -7.65
N ALA A 503 9.85 -2.28 -8.43
CA ALA A 503 9.22 -2.25 -9.75
C ALA A 503 9.85 -3.26 -10.73
N GLN A 504 11.18 -3.28 -10.80
CA GLN A 504 11.91 -4.21 -11.67
C GLN A 504 11.66 -5.67 -11.28
N THR A 505 11.64 -5.96 -9.97
CA THR A 505 11.37 -7.30 -9.47
C THR A 505 9.97 -7.77 -9.86
N LEU A 506 8.97 -6.91 -9.70
CA LEU A 506 7.60 -7.20 -10.15
C LEU A 506 7.58 -7.52 -11.65
N ALA A 507 8.19 -6.68 -12.49
CA ALA A 507 8.21 -6.89 -13.94
C ALA A 507 8.94 -8.19 -14.36
N ASP A 508 10.06 -8.53 -13.70
CA ASP A 508 10.82 -9.75 -13.98
C ASP A 508 10.03 -10.99 -13.60
N GLU A 509 9.34 -10.96 -12.47
CA GLU A 509 8.51 -12.07 -11.99
C GLU A 509 7.22 -12.24 -12.81
N THR A 510 6.66 -11.14 -13.33
CA THR A 510 5.51 -11.18 -14.26
C THR A 510 5.81 -12.03 -15.49
N ALA A 511 7.06 -12.11 -15.96
CA ALA A 511 7.42 -12.88 -17.16
C ALA A 511 7.09 -14.38 -17.05
N ALA A 512 6.97 -14.93 -15.85
CA ALA A 512 6.55 -16.30 -15.62
C ALA A 512 5.04 -16.55 -15.86
N TYR A 513 4.24 -15.49 -16.01
CA TYR A 513 2.78 -15.55 -16.12
C TYR A 513 2.25 -15.30 -17.54
N GLY A 514 3.06 -15.63 -18.56
CA GLY A 514 2.63 -15.64 -19.95
C GLY A 514 2.29 -14.24 -20.49
N ASN A 515 1.04 -14.06 -20.94
CA ASN A 515 0.57 -12.83 -21.58
C ASN A 515 -0.01 -11.77 -20.62
N ARG A 516 0.22 -11.92 -19.30
CA ARG A 516 -0.30 -10.99 -18.29
C ARG A 516 0.63 -9.78 -18.08
N VAL A 517 0.04 -8.62 -17.82
CA VAL A 517 0.78 -7.39 -17.45
C VAL A 517 1.19 -7.38 -15.97
N TYR A 518 0.45 -8.10 -15.13
CA TYR A 518 0.74 -8.31 -13.72
C TYR A 518 0.48 -9.77 -13.31
N PRO A 519 1.15 -10.30 -12.27
CA PRO A 519 0.86 -11.62 -11.73
C PRO A 519 -0.55 -11.70 -11.11
N PRO A 520 -1.11 -12.90 -10.90
CA PRO A 520 -2.33 -13.07 -10.13
C PRO A 520 -2.11 -12.74 -8.64
N ILE A 521 -3.17 -12.34 -7.92
CA ILE A 521 -3.11 -12.01 -6.48
C ILE A 521 -2.65 -13.22 -5.64
N SER A 522 -2.92 -14.44 -6.07
CA SER A 522 -2.42 -15.66 -5.41
C SER A 522 -0.88 -15.72 -5.32
N ALA A 523 -0.16 -15.01 -6.19
CA ALA A 523 1.31 -14.93 -6.16
C ALA A 523 1.86 -13.86 -5.19
N LEU A 524 0.99 -13.03 -4.60
CA LEU A 524 1.36 -11.81 -3.88
C LEU A 524 2.38 -12.04 -2.75
N ARG A 525 2.20 -13.11 -1.97
CA ARG A 525 3.06 -13.41 -0.81
C ARG A 525 4.47 -13.83 -1.23
N GLU A 526 4.58 -14.72 -2.23
CA GLU A 526 5.88 -15.16 -2.74
C GLU A 526 6.59 -14.02 -3.49
N LEU A 527 5.84 -13.22 -4.26
CA LEU A 527 6.39 -12.05 -4.92
C LEU A 527 6.89 -11.01 -3.91
N SER A 528 6.14 -10.75 -2.84
CA SER A 528 6.56 -9.83 -1.77
C SER A 528 7.87 -10.25 -1.13
N LEU A 529 8.10 -11.57 -0.98
CA LEU A 529 9.38 -12.09 -0.50
C LEU A 529 10.53 -11.74 -1.47
N LYS A 530 10.35 -12.00 -2.77
CA LYS A 530 11.37 -11.73 -3.79
C LYS A 530 11.69 -10.23 -3.88
N VAL A 531 10.66 -9.39 -3.85
CA VAL A 531 10.80 -7.93 -3.75
C VAL A 531 11.61 -7.57 -2.50
N ALA A 532 11.27 -8.12 -1.33
CA ALA A 532 11.99 -7.84 -0.09
C ALA A 532 13.47 -8.23 -0.15
N VAL A 533 13.81 -9.35 -0.79
CA VAL A 533 15.20 -9.80 -0.99
C VAL A 533 15.97 -8.80 -1.86
N ARG A 534 15.43 -8.43 -3.03
CA ARG A 534 16.11 -7.49 -3.94
C ARG A 534 16.20 -6.07 -3.37
N VAL A 535 15.17 -5.63 -2.66
CA VAL A 535 15.18 -4.36 -1.90
C VAL A 535 16.25 -4.38 -0.81
N ALA A 536 16.35 -5.45 -0.03
CA ALA A 536 17.40 -5.59 0.99
C ALA A 536 18.80 -5.63 0.36
N ARG A 537 18.98 -6.31 -0.77
CA ARG A 537 20.23 -6.30 -1.54
C ARG A 537 20.58 -4.90 -2.01
N ARG A 538 19.60 -4.13 -2.50
CA ARG A 538 19.82 -2.74 -2.92
C ARG A 538 20.23 -1.85 -1.75
N ALA A 539 19.58 -2.02 -0.59
CA ALA A 539 19.95 -1.30 0.63
C ALA A 539 21.39 -1.61 1.09
N ILE A 540 21.86 -2.84 0.90
CA ILE A 540 23.26 -3.23 1.16
C ILE A 540 24.20 -2.51 0.17
N ALA A 541 23.89 -2.57 -1.13
CA ALA A 541 24.71 -1.99 -2.18
C ALA A 541 24.87 -0.47 -2.07
N GLU A 542 23.82 0.23 -1.62
CA GLU A 542 23.84 1.69 -1.43
C GLU A 542 24.33 2.12 -0.04
N GLY A 543 24.71 1.18 0.82
CA GLY A 543 25.26 1.48 2.14
C GLY A 543 24.23 1.95 3.18
N VAL A 544 22.94 1.89 2.88
CA VAL A 544 21.86 2.31 3.80
C VAL A 544 21.37 1.18 4.73
N CYS A 545 21.82 -0.06 4.53
CA CYS A 545 21.51 -1.22 5.39
C CYS A 545 22.24 -1.15 6.75
N ALA A 546 21.49 -1.08 7.86
CA ALA A 546 22.08 -1.13 9.21
C ALA A 546 22.18 -2.55 9.80
N GLU A 547 21.53 -3.56 9.21
CA GLU A 547 21.57 -4.95 9.70
C GLU A 547 22.87 -5.66 9.28
N ARG A 548 23.82 -5.79 10.21
CA ARG A 548 25.14 -6.37 9.92
C ARG A 548 25.09 -7.85 9.51
N ARG A 549 24.10 -8.61 9.99
CA ARG A 549 24.01 -10.07 9.75
C ARG A 549 23.76 -10.43 8.28
N ILE A 550 23.21 -9.50 7.49
CA ILE A 550 22.83 -9.79 6.10
C ILE A 550 23.81 -9.24 5.06
N ARG A 551 24.74 -8.35 5.45
CA ARG A 551 25.58 -7.58 4.52
C ARG A 551 26.48 -8.42 3.61
N ASN A 552 26.92 -9.58 4.11
CA ASN A 552 27.86 -10.46 3.41
C ASN A 552 27.20 -11.75 2.91
N LEU A 553 25.88 -11.88 3.03
CA LEU A 553 25.17 -13.07 2.57
C LEU A 553 25.12 -13.12 1.05
N THR A 554 25.26 -14.31 0.47
CA THR A 554 24.94 -14.56 -0.95
C THR A 554 23.45 -14.32 -1.21
N ASP A 555 23.00 -14.37 -2.47
CA ASP A 555 21.58 -14.20 -2.81
C ASP A 555 20.71 -15.31 -2.19
N ASP A 556 21.14 -16.56 -2.30
CA ASP A 556 20.44 -17.70 -1.70
C ASP A 556 20.38 -17.63 -0.17
N GLU A 557 21.49 -17.23 0.47
CA GLU A 557 21.54 -17.04 1.92
C GLU A 557 20.66 -15.87 2.39
N LEU A 558 20.63 -14.78 1.62
CA LEU A 558 19.77 -13.63 1.91
C LEU A 558 18.30 -14.02 1.78
N GLU A 559 17.92 -14.75 0.72
CA GLU A 559 16.56 -15.25 0.56
C GLU A 559 16.17 -16.17 1.72
N ALA A 560 17.01 -17.16 2.05
CA ALA A 560 16.75 -18.06 3.17
C ALA A 560 16.62 -17.29 4.50
N PHE A 561 17.43 -16.25 4.71
CA PHE A 561 17.33 -15.38 5.87
C PHE A 561 15.99 -14.64 5.88
N VAL A 562 15.61 -13.96 4.80
CA VAL A 562 14.38 -13.18 4.70
C VAL A 562 13.15 -14.09 4.88
N ARG A 563 13.11 -15.24 4.19
CA ARG A 563 12.04 -16.25 4.30
C ARG A 563 11.91 -16.76 5.74
N GLY A 564 13.03 -17.05 6.40
CA GLY A 564 13.06 -17.46 7.81
C GLY A 564 12.62 -16.38 8.80
N ARG A 565 12.50 -15.12 8.38
CA ARG A 565 11.99 -14.00 9.18
C ARG A 565 10.54 -13.65 8.93
N GLN A 566 9.93 -14.13 7.85
CA GLN A 566 8.51 -13.89 7.59
C GLN A 566 7.66 -14.44 8.73
N TRP A 567 6.72 -13.63 9.19
CA TRP A 567 5.70 -14.08 10.10
C TRP A 567 4.74 -15.03 9.39
N VAL A 568 4.33 -16.07 10.12
CA VAL A 568 3.37 -17.08 9.67
C VAL A 568 2.27 -17.21 10.71
N PRO A 569 0.99 -17.30 10.28
CA PRO A 569 -0.15 -17.35 11.18
C PRO A 569 -0.29 -18.73 11.80
N LYS A 570 0.47 -18.98 12.88
CA LYS A 570 0.38 -20.21 13.67
C LYS A 570 0.34 -19.90 15.16
N TYR A 571 -0.44 -20.69 15.89
CA TYR A 571 -0.43 -20.61 17.35
C TYR A 571 0.93 -21.05 17.89
N LEU A 572 1.65 -20.10 18.49
CA LEU A 572 2.85 -20.41 19.26
C LEU A 572 2.45 -20.92 20.65
N PRO A 573 3.20 -21.86 21.25
CA PRO A 573 2.99 -22.25 22.64
C PRO A 573 3.06 -21.03 23.56
N LEU A 574 2.13 -20.94 24.51
CA LEU A 574 2.19 -19.91 25.55
C LEU A 574 2.89 -20.46 26.78
N ARG A 575 3.87 -19.72 27.31
CA ARG A 575 4.52 -20.02 28.59
C ARG A 575 4.29 -18.85 29.54
N LYS A 576 3.85 -19.15 30.76
CA LYS A 576 3.58 -18.14 31.78
C LYS A 576 4.90 -17.56 32.28
N ALA A 577 5.08 -16.25 32.12
CA ALA A 577 6.25 -15.54 32.61
C ALA A 577 6.28 -15.49 34.15
N ALA A 578 7.48 -15.35 34.71
CA ALA A 578 7.64 -15.16 36.15
C ALA A 578 6.96 -13.84 36.58
N GLY A 579 6.00 -13.94 37.51
CA GLY A 579 5.24 -12.79 37.99
C GLY A 579 4.06 -12.36 37.11
N ALA A 580 3.63 -13.19 36.15
CA ALA A 580 2.43 -12.95 35.35
C ALA A 580 1.16 -12.86 36.23
N ARG A 581 0.27 -11.92 35.90
CA ARG A 581 -0.94 -11.58 36.67
C ARG A 581 -2.14 -11.40 35.74
N ASP A 582 -3.34 -11.52 36.29
CA ASP A 582 -4.59 -11.16 35.60
C ASP A 582 -4.71 -9.65 35.39
#